data_AF-A0AAA9ZS43-F1
#
_entry.id   AF-A0AAA9ZS43-F1
#
_cell.length_a   1.000
_cell.length_b   1.000
_cell.length_c   1.000
_cell.angle_alpha   90.00
_cell.angle_beta   90.00
_cell.angle_gamma   90.00
#
_symmetry.space_group_name_H-M   'P 1'
#
loop_
_entity.id
_entity.type
_entity.pdbx_description
1 polymer ?
#
loop_
_entity_poly.entity_id
_entity_poly.type
_entity_poly.pdbx_seq_one_letter_code
_entity_poly.pdbx_strand_id
1 'polypeptide(L)'
;MYNESYPIADRLIEETSFSGVILPSHEWNTLDHTGKNARITYRVRVQCADNYYNTTCTTFCRPRNDQFGHYTCGEQGNKVCLPGWQGANCEKGKLIS
;
A
#
# COMPACT_ATOMS: atom_id res chain seq x y z
N MET A 1 -11.26 -25.75 -32.80
CA MET A 1 -10.96 -24.68 -33.76
C MET A 1 -12.03 -23.61 -33.59
N TYR A 2 -11.75 -22.58 -32.80
CA TYR A 2 -12.68 -21.46 -32.62
C TYR A 2 -12.45 -20.51 -33.80
N ASN A 3 -13.50 -20.18 -34.54
CA ASN A 3 -13.42 -19.28 -35.68
C ASN A 3 -12.83 -17.92 -35.24
N GLU A 4 -11.69 -17.54 -35.81
CA GLU A 4 -10.90 -16.32 -35.48
C GLU A 4 -11.52 -15.04 -36.06
N SER A 5 -12.72 -15.11 -36.63
CA SER A 5 -13.36 -14.03 -37.38
C SER A 5 -14.17 -13.02 -36.55
N TYR A 6 -14.24 -13.16 -35.21
CA TYR A 6 -15.02 -12.26 -34.35
C TYR A 6 -14.09 -11.33 -33.56
N PRO A 7 -14.29 -10.00 -33.62
CA PRO A 7 -13.62 -9.05 -32.75
C PRO A 7 -13.79 -9.47 -31.28
N ILE A 8 -12.73 -9.35 -30.46
CA ILE A 8 -12.74 -9.71 -29.03
C ILE A 8 -13.87 -9.01 -28.27
N ALA A 9 -14.24 -7.80 -28.71
CA ALA A 9 -15.36 -7.02 -28.17
C ALA A 9 -16.71 -7.76 -28.27
N ASP A 10 -16.93 -8.58 -29.30
CA ASP A 10 -18.19 -9.33 -29.49
C ASP A 10 -18.29 -10.57 -28.58
N ARG A 11 -17.24 -10.88 -27.81
CA ARG A 11 -17.20 -11.97 -26.81
C ARG A 11 -17.24 -11.47 -25.36
N LEU A 12 -17.40 -10.17 -25.14
CA LEU A 12 -17.52 -9.60 -23.80
C LEU A 12 -18.83 -10.06 -23.16
N ILE A 13 -18.72 -10.74 -22.01
CA ILE A 13 -19.90 -11.24 -21.26
C ILE A 13 -20.54 -10.11 -20.45
N GLU A 14 -19.72 -9.32 -19.75
CA GLU A 14 -20.12 -8.22 -18.89
C GLU A 14 -18.87 -7.37 -18.55
N GLU A 15 -19.02 -6.06 -18.36
CA GLU A 15 -17.94 -5.16 -17.95
C GLU A 15 -18.41 -4.23 -16.83
N THR A 16 -17.52 -3.88 -15.90
CA THR A 16 -17.81 -2.93 -14.83
C THR A 16 -16.60 -2.06 -14.53
N SER A 17 -16.85 -0.78 -14.20
CA SER A 17 -15.85 0.16 -13.71
C SER A 17 -16.17 0.58 -12.27
N PHE A 18 -15.14 0.68 -11.43
CA PHE A 18 -15.25 1.23 -10.09
C PHE A 18 -14.46 2.54 -9.98
N SER A 19 -15.06 3.57 -9.36
CA SER A 19 -14.41 4.84 -9.06
C SER A 19 -14.62 5.18 -7.58
N GLY A 20 -13.54 5.25 -6.82
CA GLY A 20 -13.56 5.53 -5.39
C GLY A 20 -12.15 5.46 -4.79
N VAL A 21 -12.03 5.86 -3.52
CA VAL A 21 -10.75 5.82 -2.80
C VAL A 21 -10.61 4.49 -2.06
N ILE A 22 -9.51 3.79 -2.29
CA ILE A 22 -9.11 2.59 -1.54
C ILE A 22 -7.77 2.88 -0.89
N LEU A 23 -7.76 3.04 0.45
CA LEU A 23 -6.53 3.31 1.20
C LEU A 23 -5.70 2.03 1.37
N PRO A 24 -4.37 2.16 1.57
CA PRO A 24 -3.51 1.02 1.90
C PRO A 24 -3.99 0.31 3.17
N SER A 25 -4.15 -1.02 3.11
CA SER A 25 -4.59 -1.85 4.24
C SER A 25 -4.28 -3.33 4.00
N HIS A 26 -4.19 -4.10 5.08
CA HIS A 26 -4.18 -5.56 5.01
C HIS A 26 -5.56 -6.14 4.66
N GLU A 27 -6.61 -5.39 4.94
CA GLU A 27 -8.00 -5.76 4.73
C GLU A 27 -8.40 -5.72 3.26
N TRP A 28 -9.27 -6.64 2.86
CA TRP A 28 -9.82 -6.73 1.51
C TRP A 28 -11.08 -5.90 1.37
N ASN A 29 -11.19 -5.15 0.28
CA ASN A 29 -12.43 -4.49 -0.12
C ASN A 29 -13.15 -5.40 -1.11
N THR A 30 -14.40 -5.76 -0.81
CA THR A 30 -15.24 -6.56 -1.70
C THR A 30 -16.06 -5.62 -2.59
N LEU A 31 -15.98 -5.82 -3.89
CA LEU A 31 -16.72 -5.08 -4.91
C LEU A 31 -17.66 -6.06 -5.61
N ASP A 32 -18.94 -5.70 -5.62
CA ASP A 32 -20.00 -6.46 -6.26
C ASP A 32 -20.51 -5.69 -7.48
N HIS A 33 -20.61 -6.38 -8.60
CA HIS A 33 -21.30 -5.93 -9.79
C HIS A 33 -22.39 -6.95 -10.12
N THR A 34 -23.65 -6.51 -10.12
CA THR A 34 -24.78 -7.32 -10.55
C THR A 34 -25.21 -6.81 -11.92
N GLY A 35 -24.66 -7.42 -12.95
CA GLY A 35 -24.94 -7.10 -14.34
C GLY A 35 -26.21 -7.78 -14.85
N LYS A 36 -26.51 -7.56 -16.13
CA LYS A 36 -27.68 -8.15 -16.78
C LYS A 36 -27.43 -9.61 -17.15
N ASN A 37 -26.20 -9.94 -17.54
CA ASN A 37 -25.84 -11.27 -18.02
C ASN A 37 -25.08 -12.07 -16.96
N ALA A 38 -24.35 -11.39 -16.06
CA ALA A 38 -23.55 -12.04 -15.04
C ALA A 38 -23.46 -11.21 -13.75
N ARG A 39 -23.19 -11.89 -12.63
CA ARG A 39 -22.77 -11.25 -11.38
C ARG A 39 -21.27 -11.45 -11.20
N ILE A 40 -20.54 -10.37 -10.95
CA ILE A 40 -19.11 -10.35 -10.71
C ILE A 40 -18.88 -9.87 -9.28
N THR A 41 -18.28 -10.71 -8.44
CA THR A 41 -17.81 -10.33 -7.10
C THR A 41 -16.30 -10.49 -7.08
N TYR A 42 -15.58 -9.42 -6.78
CA TYR A 42 -14.12 -9.42 -6.73
C TYR A 42 -13.61 -8.69 -5.49
N ARG A 43 -12.40 -9.01 -5.08
CA ARG A 43 -11.74 -8.38 -3.92
C ARG A 43 -10.48 -7.68 -4.35
N VAL A 44 -10.30 -6.47 -3.85
CA VAL A 44 -9.11 -5.66 -4.11
C VAL A 44 -8.56 -5.10 -2.79
N ARG A 45 -7.25 -4.93 -2.72
CA ARG A 45 -6.59 -4.19 -1.65
C ARG A 45 -5.36 -3.47 -2.20
N VAL A 46 -5.01 -2.37 -1.55
CA VAL A 46 -3.77 -1.64 -1.79
C VAL A 46 -2.81 -1.96 -0.65
N GLN A 47 -1.58 -2.32 -0.95
CA GLN A 47 -0.54 -2.55 0.04
C GLN A 47 0.67 -1.70 -0.30
N CYS A 48 1.27 -1.08 0.70
CA CYS A 48 2.57 -0.45 0.52
C CYS A 48 3.65 -1.53 0.33
N ALA A 49 4.69 -1.19 -0.42
CA ALA A 49 5.89 -2.01 -0.47
C ALA A 49 6.58 -2.01 0.91
N ASP A 50 7.49 -2.97 1.11
CA ASP A 50 8.23 -3.06 2.37
C ASP A 50 8.92 -1.74 2.71
N ASN A 51 8.81 -1.34 3.98
CA ASN A 51 9.36 -0.09 4.53
C ASN A 51 8.73 1.20 3.97
N TYR A 52 7.65 1.13 3.20
CA TYR A 52 6.85 2.29 2.82
C TYR A 52 5.57 2.36 3.65
N TYR A 53 5.27 3.57 4.13
CA TYR A 53 4.19 3.87 5.05
C TYR A 53 3.37 5.04 4.53
N ASN A 54 2.36 5.42 5.32
CA ASN A 54 1.37 6.47 5.07
C ASN A 54 0.28 6.07 4.05
N THR A 55 -0.73 6.93 3.90
CA THR A 55 -1.90 6.70 3.04
C THR A 55 -1.60 6.71 1.54
N THR A 56 -0.42 7.19 1.15
CA THR A 56 0.05 7.26 -0.23
C THR A 56 1.24 6.33 -0.52
N CYS A 57 1.69 5.54 0.47
CA CYS A 57 2.86 4.66 0.38
C CYS A 57 4.15 5.37 -0.06
N THR A 58 4.34 6.63 0.34
CA THR A 58 5.48 7.46 -0.08
C THR A 58 6.52 7.67 1.01
N THR A 59 6.17 7.50 2.28
CA THR A 59 7.13 7.67 3.38
C THR A 59 7.98 6.40 3.52
N PHE A 60 9.25 6.46 3.14
CA PHE A 60 10.19 5.38 3.39
C PHE A 60 10.78 5.44 4.81
N CYS A 61 10.71 4.33 5.53
CA CYS A 61 11.42 4.14 6.79
C CYS A 61 11.81 2.67 6.98
N ARG A 62 13.11 2.40 7.05
CA ARG A 62 13.64 1.11 7.49
C ARG A 62 14.33 1.30 8.83
N PRO A 63 14.01 0.50 9.88
CA PRO A 63 14.68 0.58 11.17
C PRO A 63 16.20 0.50 11.00
N ARG A 64 16.92 1.31 11.77
CA ARG A 64 18.38 1.41 11.69
C ARG A 64 18.97 1.59 13.09
N ASN A 65 20.11 0.94 13.32
CA ASN A 65 20.86 1.07 14.56
C ASN A 65 22.36 0.92 14.25
N ASP A 66 22.92 1.92 13.59
CA ASP A 66 24.32 1.98 13.18
C ASP A 66 24.81 3.44 13.21
N GLN A 67 26.06 3.69 12.79
CA GLN A 67 26.68 5.02 12.82
C GLN A 67 25.88 6.13 12.10
N PHE A 68 24.91 5.80 11.25
CA PHE A 68 24.08 6.76 10.52
C PHE A 68 22.70 7.00 11.15
N GLY A 69 22.34 6.30 12.23
CA GLY A 69 21.09 6.54 12.92
C GLY A 69 20.64 5.39 13.83
N HIS A 70 19.90 5.76 14.87
CA HIS A 70 19.42 4.87 15.93
C HIS A 70 17.92 5.05 16.14
N TYR A 71 17.09 4.37 15.32
CA TYR A 71 15.64 4.55 15.32
C TYR A 71 14.85 3.31 14.88
N THR A 72 13.61 3.25 15.35
CA THR A 72 12.55 2.41 14.79
C THR A 72 11.61 3.26 13.91
N CYS A 73 10.69 2.61 13.20
CA CYS A 73 9.70 3.29 12.36
C CYS A 73 8.35 3.28 13.06
N GLY A 74 7.75 4.46 13.20
CA GLY A 74 6.38 4.62 13.66
C GLY A 74 5.36 4.22 12.59
N GLU A 75 4.07 4.25 12.95
CA GLU A 75 2.97 3.81 12.08
C GLU A 75 2.88 4.60 10.77
N GLN A 76 3.21 5.89 10.77
CA GLN A 76 3.22 6.73 9.57
C GLN A 76 4.59 6.76 8.86
N GLY A 77 5.54 5.90 9.27
CA GLY A 77 6.90 5.87 8.74
C GLY A 77 7.80 6.99 9.29
N ASN A 78 7.38 7.71 10.33
CA ASN A 78 8.25 8.65 11.03
C ASN A 78 9.33 7.89 11.82
N LYS A 79 10.53 8.45 11.88
CA LYS A 79 11.62 7.89 12.69
C LYS A 79 11.34 8.13 14.17
N VAL A 80 11.42 7.07 14.97
CA VAL A 80 11.30 7.11 16.42
C VAL A 80 12.67 6.79 17.02
N CYS A 81 13.33 7.80 17.59
CA CYS A 81 14.67 7.64 18.11
C CYS A 81 14.71 6.66 19.29
N LEU A 82 15.73 5.80 19.30
CA LEU A 82 16.02 4.94 20.44
C LEU A 82 16.41 5.79 21.67
N PRO A 83 16.26 5.25 22.90
CA PRO A 83 16.67 5.96 24.11
C PRO A 83 18.11 6.48 24.03
N GLY A 84 18.32 7.73 24.42
CA GLY A 84 19.61 8.39 24.33
C GLY A 84 19.95 8.99 22.96
N TRP A 85 19.06 8.94 21.96
CA TRP A 85 19.30 9.51 20.63
C TRP A 85 18.31 10.63 20.26
N GLN A 86 18.76 11.54 19.41
CA GLN A 86 18.01 12.69 18.87
C GLN A 86 18.57 13.14 17.52
N GLY A 87 17.94 14.14 16.91
CA GLY A 87 18.24 14.61 15.56
C GLY A 87 17.24 14.06 14.55
N ALA A 88 17.23 14.64 13.34
CA ALA A 88 16.25 14.28 12.31
C ALA A 88 16.39 12.83 11.81
N ASN A 89 17.58 12.23 11.98
CA ASN A 89 17.88 10.84 11.67
C ASN A 89 18.29 10.04 12.92
N CYS A 90 18.05 10.58 14.12
CA CYS A 90 18.44 9.97 15.39
C CYS A 90 19.94 9.65 15.43
N GLU A 91 20.74 10.58 14.92
CA GLU A 91 22.19 10.47 14.71
C GLU A 91 23.02 11.11 15.83
N LYS A 92 22.38 11.88 16.72
CA LYS A 92 23.06 12.59 17.82
C LYS A 92 22.73 11.94 19.14
N GLY A 93 23.74 11.70 19.96
CA GLY A 93 23.55 11.36 21.37
C GLY A 93 22.85 12.50 22.11
N LYS A 94 21.87 12.18 22.95
CA LYS A 94 21.37 13.09 23.98
C LYS A 94 22.43 13.16 25.08
N LEU A 95 23.01 14.34 25.26
CA LEU A 95 23.86 14.59 26.42
C LEU A 95 22.98 14.50 27.67
N ILE A 96 23.38 13.64 28.61
CA ILE A 96 22.78 13.57 29.93
C ILE A 96 23.43 14.73 30.70
N SER A 97 22.66 15.78 30.99
CA SER A 97 23.05 16.81 31.96
C SER A 97 22.98 16.25 33.37
#